data_AF-Q6TFI8-F1
#
_entry.id   AF-Q6TFI8-F1
#
_cell.length_a   1.000
_cell.length_b   1.000
_cell.length_c   1.000
_cell.angle_alpha   90.00
_cell.angle_beta   90.00
_cell.angle_gamma   90.00
#
_symmetry.space_group_name_H-M   'P 1'
#
loop_
_entity.id
_entity.type
_entity.pdbx_description
1 polymer ?
#
loop_
_entity_poly.entity_id
_entity_poly.type
_entity_poly.pdbx_seq_one_letter_code
_entity_poly.pdbx_strand_id
1 'polypeptide(L)'
;MVRLGRKGIPVGCVNGGCGVCKVRIVEGQIKALGPISRAHVTLDEENQGYTLACRVAPQTPVNLEVAGKLSKPFSKGRAESATASPSIQQQ
;
A
#
# COMPACT_ATOMS: atom_id res chain seq x y z
N MET A 1 -14.13 -10.04 11.45
CA MET A 1 -13.71 -9.11 10.38
C MET A 1 -13.36 -7.78 11.02
N VAL A 2 -12.12 -7.30 10.89
CA VAL A 2 -11.69 -6.04 11.51
C VAL A 2 -12.47 -4.89 10.87
N ARG A 3 -13.18 -4.10 11.69
CA ARG A 3 -13.90 -2.92 11.22
C ARG A 3 -12.95 -1.73 11.21
N LEU A 4 -12.88 -1.03 10.08
CA LEU A 4 -12.26 0.27 10.00
C LEU A 4 -13.10 1.29 10.78
N GLY A 5 -12.60 1.70 11.94
CA GLY A 5 -13.23 2.75 12.74
C GLY A 5 -13.08 4.15 12.13
N ARG A 6 -12.18 4.32 11.15
CA ARG A 6 -11.90 5.59 10.47
C ARG A 6 -11.52 5.35 9.01
N LYS A 7 -11.72 6.36 8.15
CA LYS A 7 -11.25 6.36 6.76
C LYS A 7 -9.76 6.71 6.74
N GLY A 8 -8.96 5.92 6.03
CA GLY A 8 -7.50 6.10 5.95
C GLY A 8 -6.86 4.91 5.25
N ILE A 9 -6.40 3.93 6.04
CA ILE A 9 -5.72 2.75 5.52
C ILE A 9 -6.75 1.63 5.26
N PRO A 10 -6.92 1.14 4.03
CA PRO A 10 -7.84 0.04 3.78
C PRO A 10 -7.38 -1.26 4.48
N VAL A 11 -8.33 -2.01 5.02
CA VAL A 11 -8.11 -3.27 5.71
C VAL A 11 -8.46 -4.41 4.77
N GLY A 12 -7.58 -5.41 4.69
CA GLY A 12 -7.79 -6.63 3.91
C GLY A 12 -7.54 -7.88 4.74
N CYS A 13 -6.65 -8.75 4.27
CA CYS A 13 -6.40 -10.06 4.88
C CYS A 13 -5.79 -10.04 6.29
N VAL A 14 -5.27 -8.90 6.76
CA VAL A 14 -4.52 -8.71 8.03
C VAL A 14 -3.30 -9.62 8.26
N ASN A 15 -2.94 -10.45 7.27
CA ASN A 15 -1.87 -11.45 7.36
C ASN A 15 -0.63 -11.10 6.52
N GLY A 16 -0.54 -9.90 5.95
CA GLY A 16 0.60 -9.50 5.12
C GLY A 16 0.58 -10.04 3.69
N GLY A 17 -0.53 -10.65 3.25
CA GLY A 17 -0.61 -11.38 1.96
C GLY A 17 -1.36 -10.69 0.83
N CYS A 18 -2.22 -9.69 1.10
CA CYS A 18 -3.12 -9.11 0.08
C CYS A 18 -2.68 -7.75 -0.50
N GLY A 19 -1.67 -7.10 0.09
CA GLY A 19 -1.19 -5.78 -0.37
C GLY A 19 -2.13 -4.58 -0.18
N VAL A 20 -3.42 -4.77 0.18
CA VAL A 20 -4.36 -3.63 0.24
C VAL A 20 -3.98 -2.58 1.26
N CYS A 21 -3.31 -2.96 2.35
CA CYS A 21 -2.88 -2.06 3.42
C CYS A 21 -1.46 -1.50 3.19
N LYS A 22 -1.00 -1.45 1.93
CA LYS A 22 0.32 -0.91 1.59
C LYS A 22 0.39 0.58 1.92
N VAL A 23 1.44 0.98 2.62
CA VAL A 23 1.69 2.34 3.06
C VAL A 23 3.17 2.66 2.86
N ARG A 24 3.49 3.94 2.73
CA ARG A 24 4.86 4.44 2.74
C ARG A 24 5.09 5.20 4.03
N ILE A 25 6.14 4.85 4.78
CA ILE A 25 6.53 5.58 5.97
C ILE A 25 7.33 6.81 5.54
N VAL A 26 6.82 7.99 5.85
CA VAL A 26 7.48 9.27 5.54
C VAL A 26 8.35 9.69 6.71
N GLU A 27 7.85 9.57 7.94
CA GLU A 27 8.58 9.92 9.15
C GLU A 27 8.21 8.99 10.31
N GLY A 28 9.13 8.86 11.26
CA GLY A 28 8.98 8.01 12.45
C GLY A 28 9.53 6.61 12.27
N GLN A 29 9.52 5.85 13.36
CA GLN A 29 10.10 4.51 13.43
C GLN A 29 9.00 3.46 13.57
N ILE A 30 9.18 2.36 12.85
CA ILE A 30 8.27 1.23 12.83
C ILE A 30 9.03 -0.05 13.10
N LYS A 31 8.37 -1.01 13.75
CA LYS A 31 8.87 -2.34 14.00
C LYS A 31 8.10 -3.35 13.16
N ALA A 32 8.80 -4.22 12.46
CA ALA A 32 8.19 -5.35 11.77
C ALA A 32 7.60 -6.35 12.78
N LEU A 33 6.33 -6.72 12.59
CA LEU A 33 5.62 -7.70 13.42
C LEU A 33 5.70 -9.12 12.86
N GLY A 34 6.10 -9.28 11.60
CA GLY A 34 6.20 -10.59 10.97
C GLY A 34 6.52 -10.48 9.47
N PRO A 35 6.51 -11.60 8.74
CA PRO A 35 6.82 -11.62 7.32
C PRO A 35 5.79 -10.84 6.50
N ILE A 36 6.25 -10.23 5.42
CA ILE A 36 5.44 -9.55 4.40
C ILE A 36 5.57 -10.27 3.06
N SER A 37 4.49 -10.30 2.28
CA SER A 37 4.52 -10.88 0.94
C SER A 37 5.35 -10.02 -0.02
N ARG A 38 6.44 -10.60 -0.52
CA ARG A 38 7.32 -9.98 -1.53
C ARG A 38 6.63 -9.75 -2.87
N ALA A 39 5.48 -10.38 -3.11
CA ALA A 39 4.63 -10.12 -4.27
C ALA A 39 3.99 -8.72 -4.26
N HIS A 40 3.92 -8.07 -3.08
CA HIS A 40 3.29 -6.77 -2.91
C HIS A 40 4.24 -5.67 -2.44
N VAL A 41 5.35 -6.03 -1.81
CA VAL A 41 6.41 -5.10 -1.40
C VAL A 41 7.74 -5.69 -1.87
N THR A 42 8.30 -5.10 -2.92
CA THR A 42 9.62 -5.49 -3.41
C THR A 42 10.73 -4.96 -2.48
N LEU A 43 11.96 -5.42 -2.66
CA LEU A 43 13.10 -4.94 -1.88
C LEU A 43 13.38 -3.45 -2.11
N ASP A 44 13.25 -2.97 -3.35
CA ASP A 44 13.43 -1.56 -3.69
C ASP A 44 12.36 -0.69 -3.00
N GLU A 45 11.11 -1.14 -3.03
CA GLU A 45 10.02 -0.46 -2.33
C GLU A 45 10.21 -0.48 -0.80
N GLU A 46 10.67 -1.59 -0.24
CA GLU A 46 11.02 -1.66 1.20
C GLU A 46 12.10 -0.64 1.55
N ASN A 47 13.14 -0.49 0.72
CA ASN A 47 14.18 0.53 0.89
C ASN A 47 13.65 1.97 0.74
N GLN A 48 12.61 2.18 -0.08
CA GLN A 48 11.92 3.47 -0.22
C GLN A 48 10.93 3.76 0.92
N GLY A 49 10.83 2.87 1.91
CA GLY A 49 9.96 3.00 3.08
C GLY A 49 8.55 2.44 2.87
N TYR A 50 8.29 1.68 1.82
CA TYR A 50 7.00 1.00 1.63
C TYR A 50 6.91 -0.26 2.49
N THR A 51 5.76 -0.44 3.12
CA THR A 51 5.47 -1.60 3.96
C THR A 51 3.97 -1.91 4.00
N LEU A 52 3.58 -2.98 4.69
CA LEU A 52 2.19 -3.34 4.92
C LEU A 52 1.77 -2.96 6.33
N ALA A 53 0.79 -2.06 6.46
CA ALA A 53 0.34 -1.54 7.75
C ALA A 53 -0.12 -2.66 8.72
N CYS A 54 -0.64 -3.78 8.19
CA CYS A 54 -1.04 -4.92 9.03
C CYS A 54 0.12 -5.72 9.65
N ARG A 55 1.37 -5.47 9.22
CA ARG A 55 2.57 -6.21 9.68
C ARG A 55 3.64 -5.31 10.27
N VAL A 56 3.28 -4.09 10.65
CA VAL A 56 4.18 -3.15 11.32
C VAL A 56 3.50 -2.53 12.53
N ALA A 57 4.26 -2.25 13.57
CA ALA A 57 3.82 -1.48 14.73
C ALA A 57 4.63 -0.18 14.81
N PRO A 58 3.99 0.98 15.01
CA PRO A 58 4.71 2.22 15.27
C PRO A 58 5.43 2.14 16.62
N GLN A 59 6.71 2.54 16.66
CA GLN A 59 7.48 2.71 17.90
C GLN A 59 7.49 4.16 18.37
N THR A 60 7.31 5.09 17.44
CA THR A 60 7.20 6.54 17.68
C THR A 60 5.93 7.06 17.01
N PRO A 61 5.59 8.36 17.15
CA PRO A 61 4.69 8.99 16.20
C PRO A 61 5.21 8.77 14.77
N VAL A 62 4.32 8.38 13.87
CA VAL A 62 4.65 8.01 12.49
C VAL A 62 3.76 8.79 11.54
N ASN A 63 4.38 9.44 10.56
CA ASN A 63 3.71 9.99 9.40
C ASN A 63 3.86 9.01 8.23
N LEU A 64 2.75 8.70 7.57
CA LEU A 64 2.71 7.73 6.49
C LEU A 64 1.72 8.13 5.41
N GLU A 65 2.00 7.69 4.19
CA GLU A 65 1.14 7.86 3.02
C GLU A 65 0.50 6.53 2.63
N VAL A 66 -0.78 6.57 2.24
CA VAL A 66 -1.52 5.37 1.85
C VAL A 66 -1.27 5.07 0.37
N ALA A 67 -0.55 3.98 0.09
CA ALA A 67 -0.29 3.49 -1.27
C ALA A 67 -1.25 2.34 -1.68
N GLY A 68 -2.14 1.93 -0.78
CA GLY A 68 -3.06 0.82 -0.95
C GLY A 68 -4.10 1.06 -2.04
N LYS A 69 -3.98 0.35 -3.17
CA LYS A 69 -4.98 0.35 -4.25
C LYS A 69 -6.16 -0.55 -3.85
N LEU A 70 -7.19 0.01 -3.23
CA LEU A 70 -8.48 -0.68 -3.14
C LEU A 70 -9.21 -0.51 -4.48
N SER A 71 -8.94 -1.41 -5.42
CA SER A 71 -9.70 -1.50 -6.67
C SER A 71 -11.12 -1.95 -6.33
N LYS A 72 -12.09 -1.02 -6.31
CA LYS A 72 -13.51 -1.35 -6.20
C LYS A 72 -13.92 -2.05 -7.52
N PRO A 73 -14.25 -3.35 -7.53
CA PRO A 73 -14.59 -4.03 -8.78
C PRO A 73 -15.91 -3.55 -9.40
N PHE A 74 -16.73 -2.76 -8.68
CA PHE A 74 -18.10 -2.43 -9.10
C PHE A 74 -18.43 -0.93 -9.14
N SER A 75 -17.44 -0.03 -9.08
CA SER A 75 -17.68 1.43 -9.16
C SER A 75 -17.33 2.06 -10.51
N LYS A 76 -17.09 1.26 -11.56
CA LYS A 76 -16.94 1.77 -12.94
C LYS A 76 -18.31 2.22 -13.49
N GLY A 77 -18.79 3.37 -13.02
CA GLY A 77 -19.32 4.34 -13.96
C GLY A 77 -18.19 4.72 -14.92
N ARG A 78 -18.47 4.80 -16.22
CA ARG A 78 -17.49 5.13 -17.26
C ARG A 78 -16.68 6.38 -16.87
N ALA A 79 -15.41 6.21 -16.54
CA ALA A 79 -14.44 7.29 -16.57
C ALA A 79 -13.05 6.69 -16.71
N GLU A 80 -12.57 6.78 -17.95
CA GLU A 80 -11.18 6.92 -18.37
C GLU A 80 -10.13 6.04 -17.70
N SER A 81 -9.79 4.99 -18.47
CA SER A 81 -8.44 4.47 -18.61
C SER A 81 -7.39 5.55 -18.39
N ALA A 82 -6.69 5.44 -17.26
CA ALA A 82 -5.46 6.14 -17.01
C ALA A 82 -4.50 5.93 -18.19
N THR A 83 -4.09 7.07 -18.74
CA THR A 83 -2.93 7.31 -19.58
C THR A 83 -1.77 6.37 -19.21
N ALA A 84 -1.58 5.33 -20.01
CA ALA A 84 -0.27 4.73 -20.19
C ALA A 84 0.39 5.50 -21.33
N SER A 85 1.30 6.42 -21.01
CA SER A 85 2.25 6.91 -22.00
C SER A 85 3.27 5.81 -22.28
N PRO A 86 3.43 5.34 -23.52
CA PRO A 86 4.72 4.84 -23.96
C PRO A 86 5.52 6.03 -24.48
N SER A 87 6.73 6.19 -23.98
CA SER A 87 7.73 7.13 -24.49
C SER A 87 8.64 6.39 -25.49
N ILE A 88 9.21 7.14 -26.47
CA ILE A 88 10.28 6.77 -27.45
C ILE A 88 9.80 5.97 -28.70
N GLN A 89 10.22 6.15 -29.96
CA GLN A 89 10.99 7.13 -30.77
C GLN A 89 11.09 6.54 -32.21
N GLN A 90 10.94 7.40 -33.23
CA GLN A 90 11.47 7.38 -34.62
C GLN A 90 11.89 6.05 -35.32
N GLN A 91 11.32 5.80 -36.50
CA GLN A 91 11.99 5.94 -37.81
C GLN A 91 10.96 5.93 -38.95
#